data_AF-A2XTB2-F1
#
_entry.id   AF-A2XTB2-F1
#
_cell.length_a   1.000
_cell.length_b   1.000
_cell.length_c   1.000
_cell.angle_alpha   90.00
_cell.angle_beta   90.00
_cell.angle_gamma   90.00
#
_symmetry.space_group_name_H-M   'P 1'
#
loop_
_entity.id
_entity.type
_entity.pdbx_description
1 polymer ?
#
loop_
_entity_poly.entity_id
_entity_poly.type
_entity_poly.pdbx_seq_one_letter_code
_entity_poly.pdbx_strand_id
1 'polypeptide(L)'
;MLGAGASGGGGGREVGGRAGKEGGTLSKGLNRAFATLVAGFIAVGAHQVANRCGAQGEPILLAVFVFLLASAATFSRFIPEIKARYDYGVTIFILTFSLVAVSSYRVEELIQLAHQRFSTIVVGVATCLCTTIFVMPVWAGEDLHKLAAGNLDKLADFLEGMETECFGESATSESLEGKAFLQAYKSILNSKATEDSLCNFARWEPGHGKFSFKHPWSQYQKIGALSRQCASSMEAMASYVITLAKSQYPEANPELSFKVRTACSEMSSHSAQALRELSAAIRTMTVPSTTSMSAAIKAAKTLRSELSEDKALLQVMHVAVTASLLSDLVTQVKNIAESVDNLARLACFKVPEKSQKEVAINIMS
;
A
#
# COMPACT_ATOMS: atom_id res chain seq x y z
N MET A 1 -42.45 -34.05 -12.97
CA MET A 1 -41.92 -34.50 -11.67
C MET A 1 -40.43 -34.19 -11.67
N LEU A 2 -39.90 -33.62 -10.58
CA LEU A 2 -38.59 -32.94 -10.44
C LEU A 2 -38.60 -31.50 -10.99
N GLY A 3 -38.17 -30.46 -10.28
CA GLY A 3 -37.44 -30.37 -9.02
C GLY A 3 -36.57 -29.10 -9.07
N ALA A 4 -36.65 -28.27 -8.04
CA ALA A 4 -36.06 -26.93 -7.93
C ALA A 4 -34.52 -26.89 -7.98
N GLY A 5 -33.96 -25.70 -8.18
CA GLY A 5 -32.53 -25.43 -8.01
C GLY A 5 -32.13 -23.96 -8.15
N ALA A 6 -32.68 -23.10 -7.29
CA ALA A 6 -32.09 -21.78 -7.03
C ALA A 6 -30.77 -21.98 -6.26
N SER A 7 -29.68 -21.38 -6.73
CA SER A 7 -28.44 -21.24 -5.95
C SER A 7 -27.99 -19.79 -6.00
N GLY A 8 -28.09 -19.14 -4.84
CA GLY A 8 -27.72 -17.76 -4.62
C GLY A 8 -26.21 -17.59 -4.53
N GLY A 9 -25.64 -16.79 -5.42
CA GLY A 9 -24.32 -16.22 -5.28
C GLY A 9 -24.37 -14.98 -4.39
N GLY A 10 -24.09 -15.14 -3.09
CA GLY A 10 -23.56 -14.05 -2.27
C GLY A 10 -22.09 -13.86 -2.64
N GLY A 11 -21.53 -12.67 -2.79
CA GLY A 11 -21.84 -11.40 -2.16
C GLY A 11 -20.51 -10.73 -1.85
N GLY A 12 -19.65 -10.56 -2.86
CA GLY A 12 -18.34 -9.92 -2.76
C GLY A 12 -18.31 -8.65 -3.60
N ARG A 13 -19.16 -7.67 -3.28
CA ARG A 13 -19.19 -6.36 -3.96
C ARG A 13 -18.78 -5.23 -3.02
N GLU A 14 -17.82 -4.45 -3.52
CA GLU A 14 -17.84 -2.97 -3.47
C GLU A 14 -17.57 -2.25 -2.15
N VAL A 15 -16.55 -2.64 -1.39
CA VAL A 15 -15.95 -1.71 -0.40
C VAL A 15 -14.76 -0.96 -0.98
N GLY A 16 -13.90 -1.61 -1.79
CA GLY A 16 -12.70 -0.97 -2.37
C GLY A 16 -12.97 0.07 -3.48
N GLY A 17 -14.13 0.01 -4.15
CA GLY A 17 -14.45 0.91 -5.27
C GLY A 17 -15.01 2.28 -4.86
N ARG A 18 -15.47 2.44 -3.62
CA ARG A 18 -16.05 3.69 -3.10
C ARG A 18 -15.00 4.57 -2.43
N ALA A 19 -14.17 3.95 -1.57
CA ALA A 19 -13.04 4.59 -0.89
C ALA A 19 -12.05 5.28 -1.85
N GLY A 20 -11.67 4.62 -2.95
CA GLY A 20 -10.76 5.19 -3.94
C GLY A 20 -11.32 6.40 -4.72
N LYS A 21 -12.64 6.59 -4.76
CA LYS A 21 -13.29 7.72 -5.44
C LYS A 21 -13.30 8.98 -4.58
N GLU A 22 -13.44 8.84 -3.26
CA GLU A 22 -13.67 9.95 -2.34
C GLU A 22 -12.35 10.62 -1.93
N GLY A 23 -11.30 9.86 -1.58
CA GLY A 23 -9.96 10.42 -1.30
C GLY A 23 -9.30 11.12 -2.50
N GLY A 24 -9.68 10.72 -3.72
CA GLY A 24 -9.27 11.40 -4.95
C GLY A 24 -9.86 12.81 -5.13
N THR A 25 -10.94 13.14 -4.42
CA THR A 25 -11.63 14.44 -4.55
C THR A 25 -10.83 15.56 -3.89
N LEU A 26 -10.26 15.30 -2.70
CA LEU A 26 -9.44 16.26 -1.98
C LEU A 26 -8.18 16.62 -2.76
N SER A 27 -7.42 15.62 -3.20
CA SER A 27 -6.18 15.82 -3.97
C SER A 27 -6.42 16.55 -5.30
N LYS A 28 -7.49 16.21 -6.03
CA LYS A 28 -7.87 16.92 -7.27
C LYS A 28 -8.33 18.34 -7.01
N GLY A 29 -9.12 18.57 -5.95
CA GLY A 29 -9.61 19.90 -5.57
C GLY A 29 -8.49 20.83 -5.16
N LEU A 30 -7.56 20.37 -4.31
CA LEU A 30 -6.37 21.13 -3.90
C LEU A 30 -5.45 21.42 -5.09
N ASN A 31 -5.17 20.41 -5.92
CA ASN A 31 -4.38 20.59 -7.15
C ASN A 31 -4.98 21.66 -8.06
N ARG A 32 -6.31 21.66 -8.24
CA ARG A 32 -7.00 22.66 -9.04
C ARG A 32 -6.87 24.05 -8.44
N ALA A 33 -7.19 24.21 -7.15
CA ALA A 33 -7.12 25.49 -6.47
C ALA A 33 -5.71 26.10 -6.57
N PHE A 34 -4.68 25.31 -6.24
CA PHE A 34 -3.30 25.76 -6.28
C PHE A 34 -2.85 26.12 -7.70
N ALA A 35 -3.11 25.25 -8.68
CA ALA A 35 -2.77 25.52 -10.08
C ALA A 35 -3.43 26.79 -10.62
N THR A 36 -4.71 26.99 -10.31
CA THR A 36 -5.48 28.16 -10.72
C THR A 36 -4.92 29.44 -10.09
N LEU A 37 -4.60 29.44 -8.79
CA LEU A 37 -4.00 30.60 -8.11
C LEU A 37 -2.61 30.95 -8.67
N VAL A 38 -1.74 29.96 -8.83
CA VAL A 38 -0.38 30.16 -9.37
C VAL A 38 -0.44 30.64 -10.82
N ALA A 39 -1.31 30.05 -11.65
CA ALA A 39 -1.52 30.48 -13.02
C ALA A 39 -1.99 31.93 -13.11
N GLY A 40 -2.98 32.32 -12.30
CA GLY A 40 -3.49 33.69 -12.25
C GLY A 40 -2.41 34.68 -11.83
N PHE A 41 -1.66 34.38 -10.77
CA PHE A 41 -0.57 35.24 -10.28
C PHE A 41 0.52 35.44 -11.34
N ILE A 42 0.98 34.35 -11.97
CA ILE A 42 2.00 34.40 -13.02
C ILE A 42 1.47 35.15 -14.26
N ALA A 43 0.20 34.97 -14.63
CA ALA A 43 -0.40 35.69 -15.76
C ALA A 43 -0.46 37.21 -15.52
N VAL A 44 -0.85 37.64 -14.32
CA VAL A 44 -0.82 39.07 -13.94
C VAL A 44 0.59 39.62 -14.00
N GLY A 45 1.58 38.89 -13.46
CA GLY A 45 2.99 39.28 -13.53
C GLY A 45 3.51 39.38 -14.97
N ALA A 46 3.19 38.41 -15.82
CA ALA A 46 3.56 38.40 -17.23
C ALA A 46 2.97 39.60 -17.99
N HIS A 47 1.70 39.93 -17.74
CA HIS A 47 1.06 41.11 -18.32
C HIS A 47 1.68 42.43 -17.82
N GLN A 48 1.98 42.55 -16.51
CA GLN A 48 2.65 43.73 -15.97
C GLN A 48 4.04 43.97 -16.58
N VAL A 49 4.78 42.90 -16.87
CA VAL A 49 6.08 42.99 -17.55
C VAL A 49 5.89 43.37 -19.02
N ALA A 50 4.96 42.72 -19.72
CA ALA A 50 4.73 42.94 -21.15
C ALA A 50 4.19 44.35 -21.46
N ASN A 51 3.34 44.91 -20.60
CA ASN A 51 2.81 46.27 -20.75
C ASN A 51 3.92 47.33 -20.77
N ARG A 52 5.07 47.08 -20.12
CA ARG A 52 6.22 48.00 -20.16
C ARG A 52 6.92 48.06 -21.53
N CYS A 53 6.65 47.12 -22.43
CA CYS A 53 7.25 47.05 -23.76
C CYS A 53 6.47 47.80 -24.85
N GLY A 54 5.37 48.49 -24.47
CA GLY A 54 4.53 49.25 -25.39
C GLY A 54 3.63 48.38 -26.28
N ALA A 55 2.71 49.01 -27.00
CA ALA A 55 1.59 48.34 -27.68
C ALA A 55 2.00 47.27 -28.73
N GLN A 56 3.15 47.44 -29.39
CA GLN A 56 3.65 46.43 -30.35
C GLN A 56 4.46 45.31 -29.68
N GLY A 57 5.13 45.61 -28.56
CA GLY A 57 5.99 44.65 -27.85
C GLY A 57 5.22 43.75 -26.87
N GLU A 58 4.14 44.26 -26.29
CA GLU A 58 3.29 43.52 -25.36
C GLU A 58 2.77 42.17 -25.88
N PRO A 59 2.14 42.07 -27.07
CA PRO A 59 1.62 40.78 -27.57
C PRO A 59 2.73 39.79 -27.90
N ILE A 60 3.87 40.28 -28.39
CA ILE A 60 5.03 39.44 -28.73
C ILE A 60 5.60 38.84 -27.44
N LEU A 61 5.78 39.65 -26.40
CA LEU A 61 6.32 39.17 -25.12
C LEU A 61 5.35 38.22 -24.41
N LEU A 62 4.05 38.51 -24.42
CA LEU A 62 3.02 37.61 -23.89
C LEU A 62 3.01 36.27 -24.64
N ALA A 63 3.11 36.27 -25.96
CA ALA A 63 3.19 35.05 -26.75
C ALA A 63 4.44 34.21 -26.40
N VAL A 64 5.59 34.87 -26.20
CA VAL A 64 6.82 34.21 -25.74
C VAL A 64 6.63 33.61 -24.35
N PHE A 65 6.03 34.34 -23.40
CA PHE A 65 5.76 33.79 -22.07
C PHE A 65 4.80 32.60 -22.09
N VAL A 66 3.70 32.69 -22.86
CA VAL A 66 2.75 31.59 -23.07
C VAL A 66 3.47 30.37 -23.62
N PHE A 67 4.25 30.53 -24.69
CA PHE A 67 4.99 29.45 -25.30
C PHE A 67 5.97 28.78 -24.33
N LEU A 68 6.81 29.57 -23.65
CA LEU A 68 7.83 29.04 -22.74
C LEU A 68 7.21 28.34 -21.53
N LEU A 69 6.25 28.96 -20.84
CA LEU A 69 5.64 28.39 -19.63
C LEU A 69 4.71 27.23 -19.95
N ALA A 70 3.93 27.28 -21.04
CA ALA A 70 3.10 26.15 -21.46
C ALA A 70 3.96 24.96 -21.89
N SER A 71 5.06 25.20 -22.61
CA SER A 71 6.01 24.15 -23.00
C SER A 71 6.68 23.55 -21.78
N ALA A 72 7.22 24.37 -20.87
CA ALA A 72 7.85 23.90 -19.64
C ALA A 72 6.88 23.09 -18.76
N ALA A 73 5.64 23.59 -18.57
CA ALA A 73 4.60 22.87 -17.84
C ALA A 73 4.23 21.55 -18.54
N THR A 74 4.14 21.52 -19.86
CA THR A 74 3.87 20.29 -20.63
C THR A 74 5.01 19.28 -20.46
N PHE A 75 6.26 19.72 -20.55
CA PHE A 75 7.42 18.85 -20.34
C PHE A 75 7.47 18.30 -18.91
N SER A 76 7.06 19.08 -17.91
CA SER A 76 7.00 18.62 -16.52
C SER A 76 6.09 17.40 -16.33
N ARG A 77 5.06 17.22 -17.18
CA ARG A 77 4.15 16.06 -17.13
C ARG A 77 4.79 14.73 -17.53
N PHE A 78 5.97 14.77 -18.17
CA PHE A 78 6.72 13.54 -18.45
C PHE A 78 7.52 13.06 -17.24
N ILE A 79 7.71 13.91 -16.22
CA ILE A 79 8.37 13.53 -14.96
C ILE A 79 7.37 12.66 -14.17
N PRO A 80 7.70 11.37 -13.88
CA PRO A 80 6.75 10.44 -13.29
C PRO A 80 6.13 10.91 -11.96
N GLU A 81 6.91 11.61 -11.13
CA GLU A 81 6.40 12.16 -9.87
C GLU A 81 5.37 13.26 -10.07
N ILE A 82 5.60 14.16 -11.04
CA ILE A 82 4.66 15.23 -11.39
C ILE A 82 3.41 14.62 -12.03
N LYS A 83 3.60 13.65 -12.93
CA LYS A 83 2.50 12.93 -13.58
C LYS A 83 1.60 12.22 -12.58
N ALA A 84 2.18 11.54 -11.59
CA ALA A 84 1.41 10.80 -10.60
C ALA A 84 0.64 11.71 -9.65
N ARG A 85 1.17 12.89 -9.32
CA ARG A 85 0.64 13.74 -8.24
C ARG A 85 -0.09 15.00 -8.69
N TYR A 86 0.36 15.63 -9.77
CA TYR A 86 -0.04 16.97 -10.16
C TYR A 86 -0.54 17.09 -11.61
N ASP A 87 -0.61 16.00 -12.38
CA ASP A 87 -0.97 16.04 -13.82
C ASP A 87 -2.28 16.82 -14.12
N TYR A 88 -3.29 16.61 -13.28
CA TYR A 88 -4.53 17.38 -13.34
C TYR A 88 -4.30 18.88 -13.08
N GLY A 89 -3.53 19.23 -12.03
CA GLY A 89 -3.16 20.60 -11.70
C GLY A 89 -2.33 21.26 -12.82
N VAL A 90 -1.34 20.58 -13.38
CA VAL A 90 -0.52 21.09 -14.49
C VAL A 90 -1.39 21.38 -15.73
N THR A 91 -2.36 20.52 -16.02
CA THR A 91 -3.34 20.77 -17.10
C THR A 91 -4.13 22.06 -16.83
N ILE A 92 -4.68 22.21 -15.63
CA ILE A 92 -5.43 23.41 -15.23
C ILE A 92 -4.55 24.65 -15.25
N PHE A 93 -3.29 24.55 -14.84
CA PHE A 93 -2.31 25.63 -14.89
C PHE A 93 -2.11 26.11 -16.33
N ILE A 94 -1.80 25.21 -17.27
CA ILE A 94 -1.57 25.56 -18.69
C ILE A 94 -2.79 26.27 -19.27
N LEU A 95 -3.99 25.72 -19.04
CA LEU A 95 -5.24 26.29 -19.55
C LEU A 95 -5.53 27.66 -18.93
N THR A 96 -5.40 27.79 -17.61
CA THR A 96 -5.71 29.03 -16.88
C THR A 96 -4.70 30.13 -17.25
N PHE A 97 -3.41 29.82 -17.25
CA PHE A 97 -2.36 30.78 -17.58
C PHE A 97 -2.50 31.27 -19.02
N SER A 98 -2.69 30.36 -19.98
CA SER A 98 -2.88 30.72 -21.39
C SER A 98 -4.14 31.55 -21.59
N LEU A 99 -5.25 31.17 -20.95
CA LEU A 99 -6.52 31.92 -21.05
C LEU A 99 -6.35 33.33 -20.50
N VAL A 100 -5.80 33.51 -19.30
CA VAL A 100 -5.65 34.82 -18.66
C VAL A 100 -4.65 35.67 -19.45
N ALA A 101 -3.47 35.15 -19.79
CA ALA A 101 -2.44 35.90 -20.52
C ALA A 101 -2.92 36.38 -21.90
N VAL A 102 -3.65 35.55 -22.65
CA VAL A 102 -4.19 35.93 -23.97
C VAL A 102 -5.40 36.87 -23.85
N SER A 103 -6.26 36.66 -22.84
CA SER A 103 -7.46 37.49 -22.65
C SER A 103 -7.11 38.90 -22.18
N SER A 104 -6.07 39.07 -21.36
CA SER A 104 -5.61 40.38 -20.90
C SER A 104 -5.18 41.31 -22.04
N TYR A 105 -4.67 40.76 -23.14
CA TYR A 105 -4.28 41.57 -24.30
C TYR A 105 -5.47 41.96 -25.20
N ARG A 106 -6.53 41.15 -25.24
CA ARG A 106 -7.57 41.30 -26.28
C ARG A 106 -8.68 42.31 -25.94
N VAL A 107 -9.03 42.55 -24.66
CA VAL A 107 -10.05 43.56 -24.25
C VAL A 107 -9.97 43.86 -22.73
N GLU A 108 -9.90 45.13 -22.33
CA GLU A 108 -9.93 45.57 -20.91
C GLU A 108 -11.21 45.13 -20.15
N GLU A 109 -12.38 45.12 -20.82
CA GLU A 109 -13.66 44.64 -20.23
C GLU A 109 -13.68 43.13 -19.96
N LEU A 110 -12.89 42.33 -20.69
CA LEU A 110 -12.79 40.89 -20.43
C LEU A 110 -12.02 40.60 -19.13
N ILE A 111 -11.15 41.51 -18.68
CA ILE A 111 -10.37 41.33 -17.44
C ILE A 111 -11.28 41.35 -16.21
N GLN A 112 -12.23 42.29 -16.12
CA GLN A 112 -13.20 42.32 -15.02
C GLN A 112 -14.12 41.09 -15.03
N LEU A 113 -14.61 40.69 -16.21
CA LEU A 113 -15.46 39.51 -16.37
C LEU A 113 -14.69 38.21 -16.02
N ALA A 114 -13.43 38.11 -16.43
CA ALA A 114 -12.55 36.97 -16.13
C ALA A 114 -12.22 36.90 -14.63
N HIS A 115 -11.93 38.04 -13.99
CA HIS A 115 -11.66 38.11 -12.56
C HIS A 115 -12.87 37.67 -11.72
N GLN A 116 -14.09 38.10 -12.09
CA GLN A 116 -15.31 37.69 -11.40
C GLN A 116 -15.59 36.18 -11.55
N ARG A 117 -15.40 35.62 -12.76
CA ARG A 117 -15.56 34.17 -13.00
C ARG A 117 -14.51 33.36 -12.26
N PHE A 118 -13.26 33.82 -12.26
CA PHE A 118 -12.17 33.20 -11.53
C PHE A 118 -12.42 33.23 -10.02
N SER A 119 -12.80 34.37 -9.46
CA SER A 119 -13.13 34.52 -8.03
C SER A 119 -14.28 33.59 -7.63
N THR A 120 -15.34 33.50 -8.42
CA THR A 120 -16.47 32.59 -8.17
C THR A 120 -16.04 31.12 -8.19
N ILE A 121 -15.16 30.73 -9.13
CA ILE A 121 -14.58 29.38 -9.18
C ILE A 121 -13.75 29.11 -7.94
N VAL A 122 -12.89 30.05 -7.53
CA VAL A 122 -12.04 29.92 -6.33
C VAL A 122 -12.91 29.77 -5.08
N VAL A 123 -13.93 30.61 -4.90
CA VAL A 123 -14.88 30.53 -3.77
C VAL A 123 -15.64 29.21 -3.78
N GLY A 124 -16.11 28.76 -4.95
CA GLY A 124 -16.79 27.47 -5.09
C GLY A 124 -15.90 26.27 -4.75
N VAL A 125 -14.65 26.27 -5.22
CA VAL A 125 -13.66 25.23 -4.88
C VAL A 125 -13.31 25.27 -3.40
N ALA A 126 -13.08 26.45 -2.83
CA ALA A 126 -12.79 26.62 -1.40
C ALA A 126 -13.94 26.14 -0.52
N THR A 127 -15.18 26.48 -0.88
CA THR A 127 -16.38 26.04 -0.16
C THR A 127 -16.51 24.52 -0.20
N CYS A 128 -16.36 23.91 -1.38
CA CYS A 128 -16.39 22.45 -1.55
C CYS A 128 -15.30 21.76 -0.72
N LEU A 129 -14.06 22.26 -0.76
CA LEU A 129 -12.95 21.74 0.05
C LEU A 129 -13.22 21.87 1.55
N CYS A 130 -13.76 23.00 2.00
CA CYS A 130 -14.13 23.16 3.41
C CYS A 130 -15.20 22.14 3.81
N THR A 131 -16.22 21.94 2.97
CA THR A 131 -17.27 20.95 3.29
C THR A 131 -16.74 19.52 3.35
N THR A 132 -15.82 19.11 2.46
CA THR A 132 -15.27 17.75 2.46
C THR A 132 -14.31 17.49 3.62
N ILE A 133 -13.56 18.51 4.06
CA ILE A 133 -12.61 18.38 5.18
C ILE A 133 -13.35 18.41 6.54
N PHE A 134 -14.34 19.30 6.70
CA PHE A 134 -14.93 19.58 8.02
C PHE A 134 -16.24 18.83 8.31
N VAL A 135 -17.03 18.45 7.30
CA VAL A 135 -18.38 17.88 7.54
C VAL A 135 -18.37 16.35 7.50
N MET A 136 -17.77 15.74 6.48
CA MET A 136 -17.68 14.28 6.32
C MET A 136 -16.31 13.89 5.78
N PRO A 137 -15.27 13.87 6.64
CA PRO A 137 -13.94 13.55 6.20
C PRO A 137 -13.83 12.06 5.84
N VAL A 138 -13.41 11.78 4.61
CA VAL A 138 -13.03 10.44 4.14
C VAL A 138 -11.54 10.46 3.82
N TRP A 139 -10.76 9.67 4.57
CA TRP A 139 -9.30 9.67 4.51
C TRP A 139 -8.77 8.40 3.84
N ALA A 140 -8.08 8.58 2.71
CA ALA A 140 -7.37 7.51 2.02
C ALA A 140 -6.21 6.95 2.86
N GLY A 141 -5.62 7.78 3.73
CA GLY A 141 -4.59 7.34 4.67
C GLY A 141 -5.06 6.23 5.63
N GLU A 142 -6.28 6.34 6.13
CA GLU A 142 -6.90 5.32 6.99
C GLU A 142 -7.15 4.01 6.24
N ASP A 143 -7.62 4.10 4.99
CA ASP A 143 -7.85 2.92 4.15
C ASP A 143 -6.54 2.23 3.77
N LEU A 144 -5.48 3.00 3.47
CA LEU A 144 -4.15 2.45 3.23
C LEU A 144 -3.61 1.74 4.47
N HIS A 145 -3.82 2.33 5.64
CA HIS A 145 -3.40 1.76 6.91
C HIS A 145 -4.09 0.42 7.21
N LYS A 146 -5.42 0.37 7.04
CA LYS A 146 -6.21 -0.87 7.16
C LYS A 146 -5.80 -1.91 6.13
N LEU A 147 -5.55 -1.49 4.88
CA LEU A 147 -5.13 -2.38 3.80
C LEU A 147 -3.77 -3.01 4.11
N ALA A 148 -2.81 -2.25 4.61
CA ALA A 148 -1.50 -2.76 4.98
C ALA A 148 -1.60 -3.84 6.07
N ALA A 149 -2.31 -3.57 7.17
CA ALA A 149 -2.53 -4.56 8.23
C ALA A 149 -3.30 -5.79 7.71
N GLY A 150 -4.38 -5.59 6.96
CA GLY A 150 -5.18 -6.68 6.40
C GLY A 150 -4.42 -7.55 5.40
N ASN A 151 -3.44 -6.99 4.67
CA ASN A 151 -2.56 -7.78 3.82
C ASN A 151 -1.63 -8.68 4.65
N LEU A 152 -1.10 -8.19 5.77
CA LEU A 152 -0.28 -9.02 6.66
C LEU A 152 -1.08 -10.17 7.29
N ASP A 153 -2.34 -9.94 7.66
CA ASP A 153 -3.23 -11.01 8.15
C ASP A 153 -3.42 -12.12 7.11
N LYS A 154 -3.64 -11.76 5.85
CA LYS A 154 -3.82 -12.75 4.77
C LYS A 154 -2.56 -13.57 4.50
N LEU A 155 -1.38 -12.98 4.69
CA LEU A 155 -0.12 -13.71 4.64
C LEU A 155 -0.02 -14.67 5.84
N ALA A 156 -0.47 -14.25 7.03
CA ALA A 156 -0.53 -15.11 8.21
C ALA A 156 -1.51 -16.27 8.02
N ASP A 157 -2.72 -16.02 7.49
CA ASP A 157 -3.73 -17.04 7.20
C ASP A 157 -3.18 -18.16 6.30
N PHE A 158 -2.34 -17.82 5.31
CA PHE A 158 -1.68 -18.81 4.46
C PHE A 158 -0.72 -19.70 5.25
N LEU A 159 0.11 -19.11 6.11
CA LEU A 159 1.11 -19.85 6.90
C LEU A 159 0.49 -20.68 8.02
N GLU A 160 -0.57 -20.18 8.68
CA GLU A 160 -1.39 -20.95 9.62
C GLU A 160 -2.01 -22.17 8.92
N GLY A 161 -2.59 -21.99 7.72
CA GLY A 161 -3.13 -23.10 6.95
C GLY A 161 -2.06 -24.10 6.48
N MET A 162 -0.86 -23.63 6.14
CA MET A 162 0.28 -24.51 5.81
C MET A 162 0.70 -25.37 7.01
N GLU A 163 0.76 -24.78 8.20
CA GLU A 163 1.07 -25.49 9.44
C GLU A 163 0.05 -26.61 9.69
N THR A 164 -1.25 -26.28 9.70
CA THR A 164 -2.30 -27.23 10.07
C THR A 164 -2.53 -28.31 9.02
N GLU A 165 -2.55 -27.94 7.74
CA GLU A 165 -2.98 -28.84 6.65
C GLU A 165 -1.83 -29.57 5.96
N CYS A 166 -0.62 -29.00 5.95
CA CYS A 166 0.52 -29.57 5.23
C CYS A 166 1.55 -30.21 6.17
N PHE A 167 1.69 -29.69 7.39
CA PHE A 167 2.71 -30.13 8.35
C PHE A 167 2.15 -30.78 9.62
N GLY A 168 0.85 -30.67 9.89
CA GLY A 168 0.20 -31.26 11.06
C GLY A 168 0.13 -32.79 11.04
N GLU A 169 0.01 -33.39 12.24
CA GLU A 169 -0.14 -34.85 12.43
C GLU A 169 -1.39 -35.42 11.75
N SER A 170 -2.42 -34.60 11.55
CA SER A 170 -3.67 -34.95 10.88
C SER A 170 -3.73 -34.45 9.42
N ALA A 171 -2.59 -34.36 8.72
CA ALA A 171 -2.55 -34.05 7.28
C ALA A 171 -3.36 -35.11 6.51
N THR A 172 -4.66 -34.88 6.44
CA THR A 172 -5.62 -35.84 5.90
C THR A 172 -5.50 -35.75 4.39
N SER A 173 -5.54 -36.90 3.71
CA SER A 173 -5.49 -37.05 2.26
C SER A 173 -6.73 -36.48 1.54
N GLU A 174 -7.21 -35.30 1.96
CA GLU A 174 -8.19 -34.52 1.22
C GLU A 174 -7.47 -33.63 0.22
N SER A 175 -8.12 -33.38 -0.92
CA SER A 175 -7.62 -32.49 -1.95
C SER A 175 -7.30 -31.11 -1.35
N LEU A 176 -6.02 -30.71 -1.38
CA LEU A 176 -5.59 -29.34 -1.09
C LEU A 176 -6.18 -28.33 -2.09
N GLU A 177 -6.59 -28.80 -3.26
CA GLU A 177 -7.17 -27.99 -4.32
C GLU A 177 -8.53 -27.44 -3.86
N GLY A 178 -8.63 -26.12 -3.72
CA GLY A 178 -9.83 -25.41 -3.27
C GLY A 178 -9.79 -24.91 -1.81
N LYS A 179 -8.76 -25.25 -1.02
CA LYS A 179 -8.65 -24.72 0.35
C LYS A 179 -8.46 -23.21 0.36
N ALA A 180 -9.20 -22.53 1.24
CA ALA A 180 -9.27 -21.06 1.27
C ALA A 180 -7.91 -20.41 1.57
N PHE A 181 -7.09 -21.02 2.44
CA PHE A 181 -5.78 -20.48 2.81
C PHE A 181 -4.82 -20.38 1.61
N LEU A 182 -4.86 -21.33 0.66
CA LEU A 182 -4.07 -21.29 -0.58
C LEU A 182 -4.49 -20.16 -1.55
N GLN A 183 -5.60 -19.48 -1.25
CA GLN A 183 -6.09 -18.35 -2.04
C GLN A 183 -6.02 -17.03 -1.27
N ALA A 184 -5.74 -17.05 0.04
CA ALA A 184 -5.78 -15.88 0.93
C ALA A 184 -4.87 -14.73 0.43
N TYR A 185 -3.67 -15.08 -0.04
CA TYR A 185 -2.67 -14.12 -0.51
C TYR A 185 -2.98 -13.52 -1.90
N LYS A 186 -3.86 -14.12 -2.71
CA LYS A 186 -4.07 -13.70 -4.12
C LYS A 186 -4.54 -12.25 -4.27
N SER A 187 -5.35 -11.78 -3.31
CA SER A 187 -5.80 -10.38 -3.30
C SER A 187 -4.65 -9.38 -3.15
N ILE A 188 -3.53 -9.80 -2.55
CA ILE A 188 -2.33 -8.99 -2.35
C ILE A 188 -1.59 -8.81 -3.68
N LEU A 189 -1.52 -9.83 -4.54
CA LEU A 189 -0.80 -9.77 -5.82
C LEU A 189 -1.33 -8.62 -6.72
N ASN A 190 -2.64 -8.38 -6.68
CA ASN A 190 -3.30 -7.35 -7.48
C ASN A 190 -3.48 -5.99 -6.76
N SER A 191 -2.92 -5.83 -5.57
CA SER A 191 -3.15 -4.64 -4.71
C SER A 191 -2.43 -3.36 -5.14
N LYS A 192 -1.42 -3.46 -6.01
CA LYS A 192 -0.48 -2.36 -6.31
C LYS A 192 -1.16 -1.06 -6.74
N ALA A 193 -2.11 -1.14 -7.67
CA ALA A 193 -2.79 0.05 -8.18
C ALA A 193 -3.59 0.77 -7.07
N THR A 194 -4.27 -0.02 -6.22
CA THR A 194 -5.02 0.50 -5.07
C THR A 194 -4.08 1.16 -4.07
N GLU A 195 -3.00 0.49 -3.68
CA GLU A 195 -2.02 1.03 -2.72
C GLU A 195 -1.36 2.33 -3.22
N ASP A 196 -0.93 2.36 -4.48
CA ASP A 196 -0.31 3.54 -5.08
C ASP A 196 -1.30 4.72 -5.15
N SER A 197 -2.57 4.45 -5.47
CA SER A 197 -3.62 5.48 -5.47
C SER A 197 -3.87 6.04 -4.07
N LEU A 198 -4.05 5.17 -3.07
CA LEU A 198 -4.31 5.57 -1.68
C LEU A 198 -3.13 6.34 -1.09
N CYS A 199 -1.89 5.89 -1.33
CA CYS A 199 -0.69 6.60 -0.85
C CYS A 199 -0.57 7.99 -1.49
N ASN A 200 -0.85 8.10 -2.80
CA ASN A 200 -0.83 9.40 -3.47
C ASN A 200 -1.87 10.35 -2.89
N PHE A 201 -3.07 9.88 -2.56
CA PHE A 201 -4.11 10.69 -1.94
C PHE A 201 -3.76 11.07 -0.49
N ALA A 202 -3.26 10.12 0.30
CA ALA A 202 -2.93 10.30 1.71
C ALA A 202 -1.87 11.39 1.95
N ARG A 203 -0.97 11.62 1.00
CA ARG A 203 0.05 12.69 1.06
C ARG A 203 -0.53 14.11 1.06
N TRP A 204 -1.76 14.28 0.60
CA TRP A 204 -2.46 15.57 0.56
C TRP A 204 -3.29 15.84 1.81
N GLU A 205 -3.40 14.86 2.71
CA GLU A 205 -4.24 14.97 3.88
C GLU A 205 -3.56 15.86 4.95
N PRO A 206 -4.33 16.74 5.63
CA PRO A 206 -3.86 17.35 6.85
C PRO A 206 -3.64 16.27 7.93
N GLY A 207 -2.97 16.62 9.02
CA GLY A 207 -2.91 15.71 10.18
C GLY A 207 -4.31 15.41 10.70
N HIS A 208 -4.63 14.14 10.93
CA HIS A 208 -5.95 13.70 11.39
C HIS A 208 -5.83 12.43 12.24
N GLY A 209 -6.78 12.22 13.16
CA GLY A 209 -6.83 11.02 14.01
C GLY A 209 -5.50 10.74 14.72
N LYS A 210 -4.88 9.59 14.39
CA LYS A 210 -3.55 9.19 14.89
C LYS A 210 -2.42 9.51 13.91
N PHE A 211 -2.72 10.04 12.73
CA PHE A 211 -1.75 10.37 11.69
C PHE A 211 -1.31 11.82 11.82
N SER A 212 -0.02 12.02 12.04
CA SER A 212 0.59 13.35 12.05
C SER A 212 0.57 13.99 10.65
N PHE A 213 0.69 15.31 10.60
CA PHE A 213 0.98 16.00 9.34
C PHE A 213 2.29 15.45 8.74
N LYS A 214 2.32 15.24 7.41
CA LYS A 214 3.43 14.58 6.69
C LYS A 214 3.76 13.17 7.22
N HIS A 215 2.75 12.40 7.59
CA HIS A 215 2.90 10.98 7.95
C HIS A 215 3.72 10.21 6.88
N PRO A 216 4.57 9.22 7.27
CA PRO A 216 5.48 8.52 6.36
C PRO A 216 4.77 7.50 5.44
N TRP A 217 3.85 7.95 4.59
CA TRP A 217 3.04 7.13 3.68
C TRP A 217 3.88 6.28 2.70
N SER A 218 5.11 6.70 2.38
CA SER A 218 6.03 5.93 1.54
C SER A 218 6.42 4.59 2.17
N GLN A 219 6.43 4.47 3.50
CA GLN A 219 6.72 3.21 4.17
C GLN A 219 5.61 2.18 3.97
N TYR A 220 4.35 2.61 3.83
CA TYR A 220 3.24 1.70 3.50
C TYR A 220 3.39 1.12 2.09
N GLN A 221 3.86 1.90 1.12
CA GLN A 221 4.18 1.38 -0.23
C GLN A 221 5.31 0.34 -0.18
N LYS A 222 6.32 0.56 0.67
CA LYS A 222 7.41 -0.40 0.87
C LYS A 222 6.91 -1.69 1.50
N ILE A 223 6.09 -1.61 2.55
CA ILE A 223 5.44 -2.77 3.18
C ILE A 223 4.57 -3.51 2.16
N GLY A 224 3.78 -2.81 1.35
CA GLY A 224 2.96 -3.41 0.30
C GLY A 224 3.77 -4.10 -0.81
N ALA A 225 4.92 -3.52 -1.20
CA ALA A 225 5.84 -4.15 -2.14
C ALA A 225 6.43 -5.46 -1.59
N LEU A 226 6.89 -5.45 -0.34
CA LEU A 226 7.39 -6.65 0.34
C LEU A 226 6.28 -7.70 0.56
N SER A 227 5.06 -7.25 0.89
CA SER A 227 3.90 -8.13 1.03
C SER A 227 3.55 -8.83 -0.27
N ARG A 228 3.62 -8.13 -1.42
CA ARG A 228 3.47 -8.73 -2.74
C ARG A 228 4.58 -9.72 -3.06
N GLN A 229 5.83 -9.39 -2.76
CA GLN A 229 6.96 -10.32 -2.96
C GLN A 229 6.75 -11.60 -2.14
N CYS A 230 6.33 -11.47 -0.89
CA CYS A 230 5.97 -12.59 -0.03
C CYS A 230 4.82 -13.40 -0.62
N ALA A 231 3.74 -12.75 -1.08
CA ALA A 231 2.61 -13.40 -1.73
C ALA A 231 3.00 -14.16 -3.02
N SER A 232 3.93 -13.63 -3.82
CA SER A 232 4.47 -14.34 -5.00
C SER A 232 5.24 -15.61 -4.60
N SER A 233 6.03 -15.56 -3.53
CA SER A 233 6.69 -16.75 -2.98
C SER A 233 5.68 -17.76 -2.42
N MET A 234 4.59 -17.30 -1.81
CA MET A 234 3.48 -18.15 -1.36
C MET A 234 2.78 -18.83 -2.54
N GLU A 235 2.66 -18.17 -3.69
CA GLU A 235 2.11 -18.77 -4.91
C GLU A 235 2.96 -19.92 -5.45
N ALA A 236 4.28 -19.75 -5.45
CA ALA A 236 5.21 -20.81 -5.81
C ALA A 236 5.08 -22.00 -4.84
N MET A 237 5.02 -21.72 -3.53
CA MET A 237 4.84 -22.75 -2.50
C MET A 237 3.51 -23.48 -2.61
N ALA A 238 2.40 -22.75 -2.78
CA ALA A 238 1.07 -23.31 -2.94
C ALA A 238 1.03 -24.28 -4.14
N SER A 239 1.55 -23.83 -5.29
CA SER A 239 1.62 -24.64 -6.52
C SER A 239 2.46 -25.89 -6.31
N TYR A 240 3.59 -25.75 -5.62
CA TYR A 240 4.48 -26.86 -5.29
C TYR A 240 3.81 -27.91 -4.41
N VAL A 241 3.18 -27.49 -3.31
CA VAL A 241 2.52 -28.40 -2.35
C VAL A 241 1.32 -29.11 -2.98
N ILE A 242 0.51 -28.41 -3.80
CA ILE A 242 -0.59 -29.04 -4.55
C ILE A 242 -0.04 -30.12 -5.50
N THR A 243 1.09 -29.85 -6.17
CA THR A 243 1.71 -30.80 -7.10
C THR A 243 2.29 -32.00 -6.35
N LEU A 244 2.91 -31.76 -5.19
CA LEU A 244 3.45 -32.80 -4.32
C LEU A 244 2.34 -33.74 -3.81
N ALA A 245 1.21 -33.17 -3.37
CA ALA A 245 0.05 -33.95 -2.91
C ALA A 245 -0.51 -34.87 -4.01
N LYS A 246 -0.42 -34.46 -5.29
CA LYS A 246 -0.87 -35.26 -6.44
C LYS A 246 0.08 -36.38 -6.84
N SER A 247 1.36 -36.28 -6.50
CA SER A 247 2.43 -37.11 -7.09
C SER A 247 2.86 -38.33 -6.27
N GLN A 248 2.22 -38.62 -5.13
CA GLN A 248 2.43 -39.82 -4.28
C GLN A 248 3.91 -40.29 -4.23
N TYR A 249 4.82 -39.39 -3.84
CA TYR A 249 6.23 -39.74 -3.69
C TYR A 249 6.42 -40.64 -2.46
N PRO A 250 7.09 -41.81 -2.59
CA PRO A 250 7.42 -42.65 -1.45
C PRO A 250 8.44 -41.94 -0.54
N GLU A 251 8.18 -41.96 0.76
CA GLU A 251 9.00 -41.31 1.78
C GLU A 251 10.27 -42.17 2.02
N ALA A 252 11.37 -41.80 1.37
CA ALA A 252 12.61 -42.59 1.39
C ALA A 252 13.31 -42.64 2.76
N ASN A 253 13.09 -41.62 3.61
CA ASN A 253 13.63 -41.55 4.97
C ASN A 253 12.59 -40.90 5.92
N PRO A 254 11.85 -41.71 6.71
CA PRO A 254 10.77 -41.20 7.56
C PRO A 254 11.27 -40.35 8.74
N GLU A 255 12.44 -40.66 9.31
CA GLU A 255 12.99 -39.87 10.43
C GLU A 255 13.42 -38.46 9.99
N LEU A 256 14.14 -38.37 8.86
CA LEU A 256 14.55 -37.08 8.30
C LEU A 256 13.33 -36.28 7.85
N SER A 257 12.35 -36.92 7.21
CA SER A 257 11.11 -36.27 6.78
C SER A 257 10.31 -35.73 7.97
N PHE A 258 10.19 -36.50 9.05
CA PHE A 258 9.52 -36.07 10.27
C PHE A 258 10.22 -34.86 10.92
N LYS A 259 11.55 -34.89 11.02
CA LYS A 259 12.33 -33.75 11.54
C LYS A 259 12.14 -32.48 10.71
N VAL A 260 12.26 -32.58 9.38
CA VAL A 260 12.08 -31.41 8.51
C VAL A 260 10.64 -30.91 8.54
N ARG A 261 9.65 -31.81 8.55
CA ARG A 261 8.23 -31.44 8.69
C ARG A 261 7.98 -30.67 9.98
N THR A 262 8.55 -31.13 11.09
CA THR A 262 8.45 -30.46 12.40
C THR A 262 9.06 -29.06 12.34
N ALA A 263 10.26 -28.92 11.80
CA ALA A 263 10.91 -27.61 11.65
C ALA A 263 10.13 -26.68 10.71
N CYS A 264 9.57 -27.21 9.61
CA CYS A 264 8.70 -26.46 8.72
C CYS A 264 7.42 -25.99 9.42
N SER A 265 6.82 -26.85 10.27
CA SER A 265 5.68 -26.48 11.10
C SER A 265 6.01 -25.30 12.01
N GLU A 266 7.11 -25.38 12.77
CA GLU A 266 7.57 -24.30 13.65
C GLU A 266 7.86 -23.00 12.89
N MET A 267 8.54 -23.08 11.74
CA MET A 267 8.81 -21.91 10.90
C MET A 267 7.52 -21.24 10.41
N SER A 268 6.54 -22.04 9.97
CA SER A 268 5.26 -21.53 9.49
C SER A 268 4.47 -20.87 10.63
N SER A 269 4.35 -21.54 11.77
CA SER A 269 3.65 -21.07 12.97
C SER A 269 4.24 -19.75 13.48
N HIS A 270 5.55 -19.71 13.71
CA HIS A 270 6.22 -18.50 14.21
C HIS A 270 6.18 -17.34 13.21
N SER A 271 6.25 -17.62 11.91
CA SER A 271 6.14 -16.59 10.87
C SER A 271 4.72 -16.03 10.77
N ALA A 272 3.70 -16.89 10.90
CA ALA A 272 2.31 -16.44 10.94
C ALA A 272 2.06 -15.57 12.18
N GLN A 273 2.50 -16.02 13.35
CA GLN A 273 2.40 -15.25 14.59
C GLN A 273 3.12 -13.90 14.47
N ALA A 274 4.31 -13.86 13.88
CA ALA A 274 5.02 -12.60 13.62
C ALA A 274 4.20 -11.66 12.72
N LEU A 275 3.59 -12.16 11.64
CA LEU A 275 2.73 -11.35 10.77
C LEU A 275 1.47 -10.84 11.49
N ARG A 276 0.86 -11.65 12.36
CA ARG A 276 -0.26 -11.22 13.23
C ARG A 276 0.16 -10.11 14.19
N GLU A 277 1.30 -10.26 14.84
CA GLU A 277 1.87 -9.23 15.73
C GLU A 277 2.14 -7.93 14.98
N LEU A 278 2.73 -7.99 13.78
CA LEU A 278 2.97 -6.83 12.92
C LEU A 278 1.67 -6.17 12.47
N SER A 279 0.67 -6.96 12.07
CA SER A 279 -0.66 -6.49 11.68
C SER A 279 -1.34 -5.74 12.84
N ALA A 280 -1.33 -6.33 14.03
CA ALA A 280 -1.87 -5.71 15.25
C ALA A 280 -1.12 -4.42 15.62
N ALA A 281 0.22 -4.44 15.52
CA ALA A 281 1.07 -3.29 15.77
C ALA A 281 0.77 -2.12 14.81
N ILE A 282 0.55 -2.40 13.51
CA ILE A 282 0.10 -1.39 12.55
C ILE A 282 -1.25 -0.83 13.00
N ARG A 283 -2.30 -1.67 13.15
CA ARG A 283 -3.66 -1.21 13.51
C ARG A 283 -3.73 -0.34 14.76
N THR A 284 -2.94 -0.70 15.76
CA THR A 284 -2.92 -0.03 17.06
C THR A 284 -1.92 1.13 17.10
N MET A 285 -1.04 1.24 16.10
CA MET A 285 0.13 2.13 16.05
C MET A 285 1.03 1.97 17.29
N THR A 286 1.34 0.72 17.61
CA THR A 286 2.25 0.37 18.71
C THR A 286 3.50 -0.31 18.20
N VAL A 287 4.59 -0.22 18.95
CA VAL A 287 5.85 -0.90 18.61
C VAL A 287 5.61 -2.42 18.51
N PRO A 288 6.02 -3.07 17.41
CA PRO A 288 5.83 -4.51 17.24
C PRO A 288 6.74 -5.33 18.18
N SER A 289 6.24 -6.49 18.59
CA SER A 289 7.04 -7.52 19.26
C SER A 289 8.01 -8.16 18.25
N THR A 290 9.19 -8.57 18.72
CA THR A 290 10.21 -9.24 17.90
C THR A 290 10.36 -10.73 18.25
N THR A 291 9.62 -11.21 19.26
CA THR A 291 9.75 -12.57 19.81
C THR A 291 9.47 -13.63 18.75
N SER A 292 8.30 -13.61 18.10
CA SER A 292 7.93 -14.63 17.11
C SER A 292 8.81 -14.60 15.86
N MET A 293 9.21 -13.41 15.42
CA MET A 293 10.16 -13.28 14.31
C MET A 293 11.53 -13.90 14.65
N SER A 294 12.02 -13.68 15.87
CA SER A 294 13.28 -14.28 16.32
C SER A 294 13.22 -15.81 16.39
N ALA A 295 12.06 -16.35 16.81
CA ALA A 295 11.80 -17.79 16.85
C ALA A 295 11.76 -18.39 15.43
N ALA A 296 11.08 -17.75 14.49
CA ALA A 296 11.05 -18.18 13.08
C ALA A 296 12.45 -18.21 12.44
N ILE A 297 13.27 -17.17 12.69
CA ILE A 297 14.65 -17.12 12.19
C ILE A 297 15.50 -18.23 12.81
N LYS A 298 15.30 -18.53 14.09
CA LYS A 298 16.02 -19.61 14.78
C LYS A 298 15.66 -20.96 14.17
N ALA A 299 14.37 -21.25 13.99
CA ALA A 299 13.89 -22.49 13.37
C ALA A 299 14.47 -22.68 11.96
N ALA A 300 14.45 -21.63 11.13
CA ALA A 300 15.06 -21.66 9.80
C ALA A 300 16.56 -21.95 9.81
N LYS A 301 17.31 -21.37 10.76
CA LYS A 301 18.75 -21.61 10.91
C LYS A 301 19.05 -23.03 11.37
N THR A 302 18.31 -23.54 12.36
CA THR A 302 18.44 -24.91 12.86
C THR A 302 18.16 -25.92 11.76
N LEU A 303 17.08 -25.72 10.99
CA LEU A 303 16.77 -26.59 9.86
C LEU A 303 17.91 -26.60 8.81
N ARG A 304 18.48 -25.42 8.52
CA ARG A 304 19.60 -25.30 7.57
C ARG A 304 20.87 -26.00 8.06
N SER A 305 21.19 -25.98 9.35
CA SER A 305 22.35 -26.71 9.88
C SER A 305 22.15 -28.22 9.78
N GLU A 306 20.97 -28.71 10.16
CA GLU A 306 20.61 -30.15 10.08
C GLU A 306 20.67 -30.66 8.63
N LEU A 307 20.14 -29.89 7.68
CA LEU A 307 20.22 -30.20 6.25
C LEU A 307 21.67 -30.15 5.71
N SER A 308 22.57 -29.39 6.32
CA SER A 308 23.97 -29.32 5.87
C SER A 308 24.82 -30.49 6.35
N GLU A 309 24.46 -31.12 7.47
CA GLU A 309 25.18 -32.26 8.04
C GLU A 309 24.79 -33.59 7.37
N ASP A 310 23.57 -33.67 6.83
CA ASP A 310 23.04 -34.88 6.21
C ASP A 310 23.39 -34.97 4.71
N LYS A 311 24.43 -35.74 4.37
CA LYS A 311 24.86 -36.01 2.97
C LYS A 311 23.80 -36.77 2.14
N ALA A 312 22.73 -37.29 2.74
CA ALA A 312 21.68 -38.05 2.06
C ALA A 312 20.59 -37.19 1.38
N LEU A 313 20.74 -35.86 1.38
CA LEU A 313 19.75 -34.90 0.89
C LEU A 313 19.36 -35.07 -0.59
N LEU A 314 20.24 -35.67 -1.40
CA LEU A 314 19.96 -36.03 -2.79
C LEU A 314 18.80 -37.05 -2.95
N GLN A 315 18.43 -37.79 -1.90
CA GLN A 315 17.32 -38.76 -1.94
C GLN A 315 15.96 -38.19 -1.50
N VAL A 316 15.91 -36.97 -0.96
CA VAL A 316 14.66 -36.36 -0.46
C VAL A 316 14.46 -34.94 -1.01
N MET A 317 14.57 -34.82 -2.34
CA MET A 317 14.46 -33.56 -3.09
C MET A 317 13.19 -32.75 -2.72
N HIS A 318 12.07 -33.40 -2.40
CA HIS A 318 10.84 -32.69 -2.09
C HIS A 318 10.81 -31.98 -0.74
N VAL A 319 11.39 -32.64 0.27
CA VAL A 319 11.52 -32.10 1.62
C VAL A 319 12.49 -30.92 1.62
N ALA A 320 13.60 -31.05 0.87
CA ALA A 320 14.58 -30.00 0.67
C ALA A 320 14.00 -28.74 0.02
N VAL A 321 13.21 -28.91 -1.05
CA VAL A 321 12.57 -27.79 -1.75
C VAL A 321 11.54 -27.10 -0.86
N THR A 322 10.73 -27.88 -0.13
CA THR A 322 9.75 -27.32 0.82
C THR A 322 10.41 -26.48 1.92
N ALA A 323 11.47 -27.03 2.55
CA ALA A 323 12.26 -26.33 3.55
C ALA A 323 12.92 -25.05 3.02
N SER A 324 13.43 -25.09 1.79
CA SER A 324 14.06 -23.93 1.14
C SER A 324 13.06 -22.83 0.85
N LEU A 325 11.91 -23.17 0.24
CA LEU A 325 10.84 -22.21 -0.03
C LEU A 325 10.30 -21.56 1.25
N LEU A 326 10.19 -22.33 2.34
CA LEU A 326 9.75 -21.79 3.63
C LEU A 326 10.80 -20.92 4.29
N SER A 327 12.08 -21.26 4.15
CA SER A 327 13.18 -20.41 4.60
C SER A 327 13.22 -19.06 3.86
N ASP A 328 12.90 -19.08 2.57
CA ASP A 328 12.74 -17.87 1.78
C ASP A 328 11.55 -17.04 2.27
N LEU A 329 10.41 -17.67 2.61
CA LEU A 329 9.27 -16.98 3.21
C LEU A 329 9.61 -16.34 4.56
N VAL A 330 10.32 -17.04 5.45
CA VAL A 330 10.82 -16.47 6.73
C VAL A 330 11.66 -15.22 6.46
N THR A 331 12.50 -15.25 5.43
CA THR A 331 13.32 -14.08 5.03
C THR A 331 12.45 -12.92 4.52
N GLN A 332 11.37 -13.19 3.77
CA GLN A 332 10.43 -12.15 3.36
C GLN A 332 9.68 -11.54 4.55
N VAL A 333 9.21 -12.37 5.49
CA VAL A 333 8.54 -11.89 6.71
C VAL A 333 9.49 -11.03 7.56
N LYS A 334 10.77 -11.41 7.66
CA LYS A 334 11.80 -10.59 8.29
C LYS A 334 11.93 -9.20 7.63
N ASN A 335 11.99 -9.15 6.30
CA ASN A 335 12.09 -7.88 5.58
C ASN A 335 10.86 -6.99 5.83
N ILE A 336 9.66 -7.60 5.90
CA ILE A 336 8.43 -6.90 6.28
C ILE A 336 8.55 -6.35 7.71
N ALA A 337 8.98 -7.18 8.68
CA ALA A 337 9.17 -6.77 10.07
C ALA A 337 10.10 -5.56 10.20
N GLU A 338 11.24 -5.57 9.51
CA GLU A 338 12.18 -4.44 9.46
C GLU A 338 11.53 -3.19 8.85
N SER A 339 10.69 -3.34 7.83
CA SER A 339 9.98 -2.21 7.22
C SER A 339 8.90 -1.64 8.14
N VAL A 340 8.20 -2.48 8.90
CA VAL A 340 7.21 -2.06 9.90
C VAL A 340 7.89 -1.37 11.07
N ASP A 341 9.05 -1.85 11.52
CA ASP A 341 9.83 -1.19 12.57
C ASP A 341 10.32 0.21 12.11
N ASN A 342 10.75 0.34 10.85
CA ASN A 342 11.08 1.65 10.28
C ASN A 342 9.86 2.58 10.22
N LEU A 343 8.67 2.06 9.85
CA LEU A 343 7.42 2.82 9.91
C LEU A 343 7.12 3.25 11.35
N ALA A 344 7.23 2.34 12.32
CA ALA A 344 6.98 2.61 13.73
C ALA A 344 7.88 3.73 14.28
N ARG A 345 9.18 3.70 13.91
CA ARG A 345 10.14 4.76 14.27
C ARG A 345 9.78 6.11 13.64
N LEU A 346 9.49 6.15 12.34
CA LEU A 346 9.18 7.41 11.63
C LEU A 346 7.81 7.98 12.03
N ALA A 347 6.84 7.12 12.33
CA ALA A 347 5.49 7.51 12.73
C ALA A 347 5.31 7.66 14.25
N CYS A 348 6.39 7.50 15.04
CA CYS A 348 6.38 7.60 16.50
C CYS A 348 5.32 6.69 17.16
N PHE A 349 5.29 5.41 16.79
CA PHE A 349 4.39 4.43 17.39
C PHE A 349 4.58 4.36 18.90
N LYS A 350 3.48 4.14 19.62
CA LYS A 350 3.49 4.09 21.08
C LYS A 350 4.09 2.78 21.57
N VAL A 351 4.88 2.83 22.63
CA VAL A 351 5.27 1.60 23.33
C VAL A 351 4.01 1.06 24.04
N PRO A 352 3.65 -0.22 23.87
CA PRO A 352 2.53 -0.80 24.61
C PRO A 352 2.76 -0.59 26.11
N GLU A 353 1.78 -0.01 26.82
CA GLU A 353 1.80 -0.02 28.27
C GLU A 353 1.74 -1.48 28.72
N LYS A 354 2.89 -2.07 29.07
CA LYS A 354 2.89 -3.30 29.86
C LYS A 354 2.07 -2.97 31.09
N SER A 355 0.95 -3.67 31.26
CA SER A 355 0.06 -3.52 32.40
C SER A 355 0.89 -3.43 33.69
N GLN A 356 0.98 -2.24 34.27
CA GLN A 356 1.58 -1.97 35.59
C GLN A 356 0.96 -2.83 36.72
N LYS A 357 -0.06 -3.65 36.41
CA LYS A 357 -0.70 -4.58 37.34
C LYS A 357 0.11 -5.85 37.60
N GLU A 358 1.01 -6.28 36.72
CA GLU A 358 1.76 -7.54 36.95
C GLU A 358 2.99 -7.35 37.86
N VAL A 359 3.57 -6.14 37.87
CA VAL A 359 4.66 -5.78 38.80
C VAL A 359 4.13 -5.49 40.21
N ALA A 360 2.91 -4.94 40.34
CA ALA A 360 2.31 -4.68 41.65
C ALA A 360 1.94 -5.97 42.41
N ILE A 361 1.58 -7.05 41.71
CA ILE A 361 1.22 -8.33 42.33
C ILE A 361 2.48 -9.06 42.86
N ASN A 362 3.63 -8.93 42.19
CA ASN A 362 4.90 -9.51 42.66
C ASN A 362 5.61 -8.70 43.76
N ILE A 363 5.11 -7.51 44.12
CA ILE A 363 5.62 -6.73 45.27
C ILE A 363 4.74 -6.95 46.51
N MET A 364 3.55 -7.53 46.35
CA MET A 364 2.58 -7.78 47.43
C MET A 364 2.37 -9.27 47.78
N SER A 365 3.12 -10.19 47.16
CA SER A 365 3.22 -11.61 47.56
C SER A 365 4.63 -11.92 48.01
#